data_AF-A0A1F5TH14-F1
#
_entry.id   AF-A0A1F5TH14-F1
#
_cell.length_a   1.000
_cell.length_b   1.000
_cell.length_c   1.000
_cell.angle_alpha   90.00
_cell.angle_beta   90.00
_cell.angle_gamma   90.00
#
_symmetry.space_group_name_H-M   'P 1'
#
loop_
_entity.id
_entity.type
_entity.pdbx_description
1 polymer ?
#
loop_
_entity_poly.entity_id
_entity_poly.type
_entity_poly.pdbx_seq_one_letter_code
_entity_poly.pdbx_strand_id
1 'polypeptide(L)'
;MSHSLLVTRPNFDLTTRYISAWAKKVIDFAKEKGVKVFDLDRARANRKEFESMVKRNNPAIIFLNGHGDYDVVDGQDNETLVRAGENEKMLCAKVVYALSCRSGKILGPSSIERGAEAYIGYTEDFIFLYDDEKRTRPEQDKTVEMFLEPSNQVVVSLLKNHTPMEACNNAKRAFSKRIGKLLTSNSTDLGGAAVKYLIWDRHNLVCCKKDG
;
A
#
# COMPACT_ATOMS: atom_id res chain seq x y z
N MET A 1 -5.01 21.44 -6.50
CA MET A 1 -3.72 20.93 -7.02
C MET A 1 -4.01 19.74 -7.93
N SER A 2 -3.36 19.63 -9.09
CA SER A 2 -3.48 18.43 -9.93
C SER A 2 -2.82 17.27 -9.18
N HIS A 3 -3.62 16.30 -8.72
CA HIS A 3 -3.12 15.12 -8.04
C HIS A 3 -2.63 14.14 -9.10
N SER A 4 -1.38 13.72 -8.98
CA SER A 4 -0.81 12.65 -9.79
C SER A 4 -0.40 11.51 -8.87
N LEU A 5 -0.66 10.29 -9.35
CA LEU A 5 -0.44 9.06 -8.61
C LEU A 5 0.56 8.21 -9.39
N LEU A 6 1.68 7.84 -8.77
CA LEU A 6 2.56 6.79 -9.25
C LEU A 6 2.24 5.50 -8.49
N VAL A 7 1.97 4.41 -9.20
CA VAL A 7 1.68 3.09 -8.60
C VAL A 7 2.65 2.05 -9.15
N THR A 8 3.23 1.23 -8.28
CA THR A 8 3.94 0.01 -8.69
C THR A 8 3.03 -1.21 -8.53
N ARG A 9 3.07 -2.12 -9.51
CA ARG A 9 2.28 -3.36 -9.53
C ARG A 9 3.14 -4.54 -9.98
N PRO A 10 4.14 -4.97 -9.18
CA PRO A 10 4.88 -6.19 -9.47
C PRO A 10 3.96 -7.41 -9.46
N ASN A 11 4.29 -8.43 -10.23
CA ASN A 11 3.48 -9.65 -10.33
C ASN A 11 4.35 -10.82 -10.81
N PHE A 12 4.99 -11.49 -9.87
CA PHE A 12 5.87 -12.65 -10.13
C PHE A 12 5.62 -13.82 -9.18
N ASP A 13 5.00 -13.57 -8.03
CA ASP A 13 4.57 -14.60 -7.10
C ASP A 13 3.10 -14.40 -6.68
N LEU A 14 2.63 -15.24 -5.76
CA LEU A 14 1.23 -15.22 -5.35
C LEU A 14 0.86 -13.91 -4.64
N THR A 15 1.70 -13.46 -3.71
CA THR A 15 1.45 -12.24 -2.93
C THR A 15 1.38 -11.02 -3.83
N THR A 16 2.39 -10.83 -4.68
CA THR A 16 2.50 -9.72 -5.61
C THR A 16 1.36 -9.73 -6.64
N ARG A 17 0.92 -10.91 -7.08
CA ARG A 17 -0.28 -11.06 -7.93
C ARG A 17 -1.54 -10.49 -7.27
N TYR A 18 -1.79 -10.81 -6.00
CA TYR A 18 -2.96 -10.31 -5.27
C TYR A 18 -2.90 -8.79 -5.11
N ILE A 19 -1.82 -8.24 -4.55
CA ILE A 19 -1.71 -6.79 -4.33
C ILE A 19 -1.73 -6.00 -5.65
N SER A 20 -1.11 -6.52 -6.74
CA SER A 20 -1.19 -5.91 -8.07
C SER A 20 -2.62 -5.89 -8.60
N ALA A 21 -3.36 -6.99 -8.49
CA ALA A 21 -4.75 -7.06 -8.97
C ALA A 21 -5.66 -6.09 -8.20
N TRP A 22 -5.46 -5.96 -6.89
CA TRP A 22 -6.25 -5.06 -6.05
C TRP A 22 -5.85 -3.59 -6.19
N ALA A 23 -4.58 -3.30 -6.48
CA ALA A 23 -4.12 -1.96 -6.83
C ALA A 23 -4.80 -1.43 -8.11
N LYS A 24 -5.20 -2.31 -9.04
CA LYS A 24 -5.96 -1.91 -10.24
C LYS A 24 -7.29 -1.23 -9.88
N LYS A 25 -8.01 -1.70 -8.85
CA LYS A 25 -9.24 -1.05 -8.37
C LYS A 25 -9.00 0.39 -7.91
N VAL A 26 -7.84 0.65 -7.29
CA VAL A 26 -7.42 2.00 -6.88
C VAL A 26 -7.08 2.86 -8.08
N ILE A 27 -6.39 2.30 -9.08
CA ILE A 27 -6.06 2.98 -10.34
C ILE A 27 -7.33 3.40 -11.08
N ASP A 28 -8.32 2.52 -11.17
CA ASP A 28 -9.59 2.80 -11.84
C ASP A 28 -10.33 3.92 -11.10
N PHE A 29 -10.42 3.87 -9.77
CA PHE A 29 -10.97 4.95 -8.95
C PHE A 29 -10.22 6.29 -9.15
N ALA A 30 -8.89 6.26 -9.23
CA ALA A 30 -8.08 7.46 -9.47
C ALA A 30 -8.40 8.08 -10.84
N LYS A 31 -8.49 7.25 -11.88
CA LYS A 31 -8.86 7.70 -13.24
C LYS A 31 -10.27 8.28 -13.29
N GLU A 32 -11.24 7.67 -12.62
CA GLU A 32 -12.62 8.19 -12.49
C GLU A 32 -12.64 9.57 -11.82
N LYS A 33 -11.70 9.85 -10.91
CA LYS A 33 -11.51 11.17 -10.27
C LYS A 33 -10.70 12.17 -11.11
N GLY A 34 -10.30 11.82 -12.33
CA GLY A 34 -9.49 12.66 -13.20
C GLY A 34 -8.03 12.82 -12.73
N VAL A 35 -7.56 11.93 -11.85
CA VAL A 35 -6.17 11.92 -11.36
C VAL A 35 -5.26 11.36 -12.45
N LYS A 36 -4.13 12.02 -12.69
CA LYS A 36 -3.12 11.52 -13.64
C LYS A 36 -2.40 10.31 -13.01
N VAL A 37 -2.58 9.13 -13.57
CA VAL A 37 -1.97 7.89 -13.05
C VAL A 37 -0.78 7.47 -13.90
N PHE A 38 0.33 7.19 -13.23
CA PHE A 38 1.51 6.52 -13.77
C PHE A 38 1.55 5.11 -13.21
N ASP A 39 1.26 4.14 -14.06
CA ASP A 39 1.19 2.73 -13.68
C ASP A 39 2.46 2.00 -14.14
N LEU A 40 3.22 1.49 -13.18
CA LEU A 40 4.41 0.66 -13.39
C LEU A 40 4.06 -0.79 -13.11
N ASP A 41 3.69 -1.53 -14.15
CA ASP A 41 3.21 -2.90 -14.04
C ASP A 41 4.25 -3.95 -14.44
N ARG A 42 4.27 -5.08 -13.71
CA ARG A 42 5.17 -6.21 -13.97
C ARG A 42 6.62 -5.74 -14.13
N ALA A 43 7.26 -6.06 -15.26
CA ALA A 43 8.62 -5.67 -15.60
C ALA A 43 8.91 -4.17 -15.49
N ARG A 44 7.90 -3.30 -15.53
CA ARG A 44 8.07 -1.85 -15.34
C ARG A 44 8.15 -1.42 -13.87
N ALA A 45 7.75 -2.27 -12.93
CA ALA A 45 7.93 -2.06 -11.50
C ALA A 45 9.40 -2.34 -11.09
N ASN A 46 10.36 -1.72 -11.75
CA ASN A 46 11.80 -1.85 -11.48
C ASN A 46 12.40 -0.50 -11.04
N ARG A 47 13.63 -0.52 -10.49
CA ARG A 47 14.27 0.67 -9.90
C ARG A 47 14.45 1.77 -10.92
N LYS A 48 14.93 1.43 -12.11
CA LYS A 48 15.22 2.38 -13.19
C LYS A 48 13.97 3.14 -13.65
N GLU A 49 12.89 2.42 -13.92
CA GLU A 49 11.62 3.02 -14.33
C GLU A 49 11.00 3.83 -13.19
N PHE A 50 11.04 3.31 -11.95
CA PHE A 50 10.54 4.02 -10.78
C PHE A 50 11.25 5.36 -10.56
N GLU A 51 12.58 5.37 -10.49
CA GLU A 51 13.40 6.58 -10.34
C GLU A 51 13.18 7.56 -11.48
N SER A 52 13.14 7.07 -12.72
CA SER A 52 12.84 7.88 -13.91
C SER A 52 11.48 8.55 -13.82
N MET A 53 10.43 7.81 -13.42
CA MET A 53 9.07 8.34 -13.34
C MET A 53 8.90 9.36 -12.23
N VAL A 54 9.49 9.13 -11.05
CA VAL A 54 9.49 10.10 -9.95
C VAL A 54 10.18 11.39 -10.37
N LYS A 55 11.37 11.29 -11.00
CA LYS A 55 12.14 12.46 -11.45
C LYS A 55 11.42 13.27 -12.54
N ARG A 56 10.85 12.60 -13.55
CA ARG A 56 10.26 13.27 -14.72
C ARG A 56 8.89 13.86 -14.46
N ASN A 57 8.09 13.20 -13.62
CA ASN A 57 6.68 13.55 -13.45
C ASN A 57 6.35 14.17 -12.09
N ASN A 58 7.27 14.10 -11.12
CA ASN A 58 7.10 14.64 -9.77
C ASN A 58 5.71 14.32 -9.18
N PRO A 59 5.34 13.02 -9.08
CA PRO A 59 3.99 12.63 -8.65
C PRO A 59 3.70 13.17 -7.25
N ALA A 60 2.46 13.56 -6.93
CA ALA A 60 2.14 14.00 -5.56
C ALA A 60 2.05 12.82 -4.58
N ILE A 61 1.47 11.71 -5.06
CA ILE A 61 1.24 10.49 -4.29
C ILE A 61 2.01 9.34 -4.93
N ILE A 62 2.70 8.54 -4.11
CA ILE A 62 3.35 7.30 -4.54
C ILE A 62 2.73 6.14 -3.77
N PHE A 63 2.19 5.16 -4.50
CA PHE A 63 1.65 3.91 -3.95
C PHE A 63 2.56 2.75 -4.36
N LEU A 64 3.39 2.31 -3.42
CA LEU A 64 4.29 1.18 -3.60
C LEU A 64 3.59 -0.12 -3.21
N ASN A 65 3.57 -1.09 -4.12
CA ASN A 65 3.21 -2.47 -3.85
C ASN A 65 4.42 -3.36 -4.12
N GLY A 66 4.62 -4.34 -3.26
CA GLY A 66 5.67 -5.33 -3.42
C GLY A 66 6.04 -5.95 -2.07
N HIS A 67 7.07 -6.79 -2.09
CA HIS A 67 7.72 -7.22 -0.86
C HIS A 67 8.53 -6.09 -0.26
N GLY A 68 9.08 -6.35 0.93
CA GLY A 68 9.99 -5.44 1.58
C GLY A 68 10.41 -5.98 2.94
N ASP A 69 11.21 -5.17 3.59
CA ASP A 69 11.66 -5.38 4.96
C ASP A 69 11.73 -4.01 5.66
N TYR A 70 12.30 -3.96 6.85
CA TYR A 70 12.34 -2.75 7.67
C TYR A 70 12.86 -1.51 6.91
N ASP A 71 13.88 -1.66 6.07
CA ASP A 71 14.60 -0.58 5.39
C ASP A 71 14.32 -0.48 3.88
N VAL A 72 13.50 -1.37 3.30
CA VAL A 72 13.40 -1.53 1.85
C VAL A 72 11.98 -1.82 1.37
N VAL A 73 11.64 -1.31 0.19
CA VAL A 73 10.49 -1.76 -0.61
C VAL A 73 10.98 -2.24 -1.97
N ASP A 74 10.60 -3.46 -2.32
CA ASP A 74 10.98 -4.11 -3.57
C ASP A 74 9.86 -4.04 -4.61
N GLY A 75 10.26 -4.19 -5.87
CA GLY A 75 9.41 -4.20 -7.05
C GLY A 75 9.33 -5.59 -7.65
N GLN A 76 9.41 -5.64 -8.97
CA GLN A 76 9.35 -6.88 -9.74
C GLN A 76 10.57 -7.76 -9.46
N ASP A 77 10.34 -9.06 -9.29
CA ASP A 77 11.38 -10.08 -9.05
C ASP A 77 12.30 -9.74 -7.86
N ASN A 78 11.73 -9.10 -6.82
CA ASN A 78 12.44 -8.59 -5.63
C ASN A 78 13.53 -7.55 -5.94
N GLU A 79 13.44 -6.82 -7.05
CA GLU A 79 14.34 -5.71 -7.33
C GLU A 79 14.02 -4.52 -6.40
N THR A 80 14.98 -4.11 -5.58
CA THR A 80 14.83 -2.96 -4.67
C THR A 80 14.48 -1.67 -5.41
N LEU A 81 13.33 -1.09 -5.07
CA LEU A 81 12.88 0.21 -5.58
C LEU A 81 13.38 1.36 -4.73
N VAL A 82 13.23 1.23 -3.41
CA VAL A 82 13.63 2.23 -2.42
C VAL A 82 14.29 1.55 -1.24
N ARG A 83 15.46 2.04 -0.82
CA ARG A 83 16.14 1.62 0.40
C ARG A 83 16.57 2.83 1.22
N ALA A 84 16.41 2.73 2.54
CA ALA A 84 16.85 3.75 3.48
C ALA A 84 18.39 3.89 3.44
N GLY A 85 18.88 5.13 3.43
CA GLY A 85 20.30 5.44 3.29
C GLY A 85 20.84 5.38 1.85
N GLU A 86 20.04 4.96 0.86
CA GLU A 86 20.47 4.90 -0.54
C GLU A 86 19.79 5.96 -1.41
N ASN A 87 18.48 5.81 -1.64
CA ASN A 87 17.75 6.60 -2.63
C ASN A 87 16.44 7.20 -2.11
N GLU A 88 16.10 7.04 -0.83
CA GLU A 88 14.84 7.51 -0.22
C GLU A 88 14.65 9.03 -0.30
N LYS A 89 15.72 9.80 -0.54
CA LYS A 89 15.65 11.24 -0.85
C LYS A 89 14.79 11.57 -2.07
N MET A 90 14.60 10.63 -3.01
CA MET A 90 13.70 10.82 -4.15
C MET A 90 12.23 11.00 -3.72
N LEU A 91 11.88 10.59 -2.50
CA LEU A 91 10.54 10.72 -1.92
C LEU A 91 10.29 12.12 -1.34
N CYS A 92 11.23 13.06 -1.48
CA CYS A 92 11.09 14.42 -0.96
C CYS A 92 9.84 15.15 -1.50
N ALA A 93 9.07 15.76 -0.59
CA ALA A 93 7.80 16.43 -0.86
C ALA A 93 6.76 15.50 -1.53
N LYS A 94 6.73 14.23 -1.13
CA LYS A 94 5.77 13.21 -1.60
C LYS A 94 5.00 12.65 -0.41
N VAL A 95 3.75 12.29 -0.66
CA VAL A 95 2.99 11.40 0.22
C VAL A 95 3.18 9.97 -0.29
N VAL A 96 3.79 9.12 0.53
CA VAL A 96 4.08 7.73 0.18
C VAL A 96 3.17 6.80 0.96
N TYR A 97 2.56 5.84 0.29
CA TYR A 97 1.96 4.67 0.90
C TYR A 97 2.63 3.41 0.38
N ALA A 98 3.16 2.58 1.28
CA ALA A 98 3.74 1.29 0.96
C ALA A 98 2.86 0.16 1.52
N LEU A 99 2.25 -0.60 0.63
CA LEU A 99 1.72 -1.93 0.94
C LEU A 99 2.86 -2.93 0.73
N SER A 100 3.78 -2.91 1.69
CA SER A 100 5.00 -3.70 1.74
C SER A 100 5.35 -3.93 3.21
N CYS A 101 5.76 -5.16 3.55
CA CYS A 101 5.98 -5.57 4.94
C CYS A 101 7.06 -4.71 5.61
N ARG A 102 6.83 -4.33 6.88
CA ARG A 102 7.83 -3.75 7.80
C ARG A 102 8.46 -2.40 7.42
N SER A 103 8.27 -1.91 6.20
CA SER A 103 8.91 -0.70 5.69
C SER A 103 8.57 0.56 6.49
N GLY A 104 7.45 0.57 7.22
CA GLY A 104 7.06 1.68 8.10
C GLY A 104 7.95 1.85 9.33
N LYS A 105 8.79 0.86 9.68
CA LYS A 105 9.62 0.89 10.91
C LYS A 105 10.93 1.67 10.74
N ILE A 106 11.67 1.46 9.63
CA ILE A 106 12.95 2.15 9.37
C ILE A 106 12.84 3.05 8.14
N LEU A 107 12.39 2.52 6.99
CA LEU A 107 12.29 3.32 5.77
C LEU A 107 11.30 4.48 5.91
N GLY A 108 10.22 4.32 6.66
CA GLY A 108 9.25 5.37 6.95
C GLY A 108 9.87 6.61 7.61
N PRO A 109 10.41 6.51 8.83
CA PRO A 109 11.11 7.61 9.50
C PRO A 109 12.28 8.18 8.67
N SER A 110 13.08 7.31 8.05
CA SER A 110 14.20 7.73 7.19
C SER A 110 13.72 8.60 6.01
N SER A 111 12.60 8.24 5.38
CA SER A 111 12.01 9.03 4.29
C SER A 111 11.57 10.42 4.77
N ILE A 112 11.02 10.54 5.99
CA ILE A 112 10.63 11.83 6.59
C ILE A 112 11.87 12.71 6.82
N GLU A 113 12.93 12.14 7.38
CA GLU A 113 14.22 12.84 7.59
C GLU A 113 14.80 13.35 6.26
N ARG A 114 14.61 12.60 5.16
CA ARG A 114 15.02 13.01 3.81
C ARG A 114 14.04 13.93 3.08
N GLY A 115 12.95 14.32 3.74
CA GLY A 115 12.05 15.36 3.25
C GLY A 115 10.74 14.89 2.64
N ALA A 116 10.39 13.61 2.74
CA ALA A 116 9.03 13.17 2.41
C ALA A 116 7.99 13.92 3.26
N GLU A 117 6.82 14.16 2.68
CA GLU A 117 5.73 14.86 3.38
C GLU A 117 5.09 13.92 4.42
N ALA A 118 4.83 12.68 3.98
CA ALA A 118 4.37 11.62 4.84
C ALA A 118 4.77 10.26 4.26
N TYR A 119 4.91 9.27 5.15
CA TYR A 119 5.10 7.87 4.80
C TYR A 119 4.09 7.03 5.59
N ILE A 120 3.21 6.34 4.88
CA ILE A 120 2.23 5.41 5.44
C ILE A 120 2.68 4.00 5.07
N GLY A 121 2.79 3.10 6.05
CA GLY A 121 3.25 1.73 5.83
C GLY A 121 3.04 0.88 7.07
N TYR A 122 3.62 -0.31 7.09
CA TYR A 122 3.46 -1.27 8.19
C TYR A 122 4.74 -1.41 8.99
N THR A 123 4.66 -1.46 10.32
CA THR A 123 5.82 -1.72 11.20
C THR A 123 6.19 -3.19 11.30
N GLU A 124 5.27 -4.08 10.97
CA GLU A 124 5.44 -5.53 10.93
C GLU A 124 4.84 -6.09 9.62
N ASP A 125 4.81 -7.41 9.46
CA ASP A 125 4.25 -8.05 8.26
C ASP A 125 2.78 -7.69 8.06
N PHE A 126 2.40 -7.40 6.80
CA PHE A 126 1.01 -7.33 6.39
C PHE A 126 0.52 -8.74 6.03
N ILE A 127 -0.53 -9.22 6.69
CA ILE A 127 -0.96 -10.62 6.59
C ILE A 127 -2.39 -10.69 6.06
N PHE A 128 -2.57 -11.28 4.89
CA PHE A 128 -3.89 -11.57 4.36
C PHE A 128 -4.09 -13.06 4.12
N LEU A 129 -5.34 -13.49 4.31
CA LEU A 129 -5.80 -14.81 3.91
C LEU A 129 -6.36 -14.74 2.49
N TYR A 130 -6.29 -15.85 1.78
CA TYR A 130 -6.82 -15.99 0.42
C TYR A 130 -7.47 -17.34 0.23
N ASP A 131 -8.33 -17.44 -0.78
CA ASP A 131 -8.97 -18.67 -1.21
C ASP A 131 -8.10 -19.34 -2.29
N ASP A 132 -7.66 -20.58 -2.02
CA ASP A 132 -6.81 -21.34 -2.92
C ASP A 132 -7.43 -21.58 -4.31
N GLU A 133 -8.77 -21.63 -4.38
CA GLU A 133 -9.49 -21.77 -5.65
C GLU A 133 -9.48 -20.47 -6.48
N LYS A 134 -9.11 -19.34 -5.86
CA LYS A 134 -9.10 -18.01 -6.49
C LYS A 134 -7.70 -17.49 -6.82
N ARG A 135 -6.65 -18.31 -6.65
CA ARG A 135 -5.25 -17.95 -6.96
C ARG A 135 -5.01 -17.41 -8.39
N THR A 136 -5.86 -17.78 -9.34
CA THR A 136 -5.80 -17.32 -10.74
C THR A 136 -6.74 -16.15 -11.06
N ARG A 137 -7.64 -15.80 -10.13
CA ARG A 137 -8.66 -14.73 -10.24
C ARG A 137 -8.69 -13.91 -8.94
N PRO A 138 -7.56 -13.30 -8.54
CA PRO A 138 -7.40 -12.65 -7.24
C PRO A 138 -8.43 -11.53 -6.97
N GLU A 139 -8.99 -10.92 -8.01
CA GLU A 139 -10.00 -9.87 -7.91
C GLU A 139 -11.38 -10.37 -7.46
N GLN A 140 -11.63 -11.68 -7.60
CA GLN A 140 -12.88 -12.36 -7.23
C GLN A 140 -12.81 -13.02 -5.85
N ASP A 141 -11.63 -13.02 -5.23
CA ASP A 141 -11.40 -13.61 -3.92
C ASP A 141 -12.01 -12.74 -2.82
N LYS A 142 -13.06 -13.25 -2.17
CA LYS A 142 -13.76 -12.55 -1.08
C LYS A 142 -13.01 -12.64 0.25
N THR A 143 -12.11 -13.61 0.39
CA THR A 143 -11.27 -13.76 1.58
C THR A 143 -10.24 -12.64 1.61
N VAL A 144 -9.52 -12.43 0.50
CA VAL A 144 -8.51 -11.37 0.41
C VAL A 144 -9.11 -9.96 0.44
N GLU A 145 -10.34 -9.82 -0.07
CA GLU A 145 -11.11 -8.55 -0.05
C GLU A 145 -11.21 -7.98 1.37
N MET A 146 -11.32 -8.83 2.39
CA MET A 146 -11.42 -8.41 3.79
C MET A 146 -10.21 -7.61 4.25
N PHE A 147 -9.03 -7.84 3.66
CA PHE A 147 -7.76 -7.25 4.03
C PHE A 147 -7.36 -6.10 3.10
N LEU A 148 -7.41 -6.34 1.78
CA LEU A 148 -6.90 -5.39 0.79
C LEU A 148 -7.82 -4.19 0.58
N GLU A 149 -9.14 -4.34 0.77
CA GLU A 149 -10.05 -3.19 0.67
C GLU A 149 -9.81 -2.17 1.82
N PRO A 150 -9.78 -2.56 3.12
CA PRO A 150 -9.37 -1.63 4.18
C PRO A 150 -7.97 -1.06 4.01
N SER A 151 -7.02 -1.86 3.53
CA SER A 151 -5.65 -1.42 3.25
C SER A 151 -5.62 -0.30 2.20
N ASN A 152 -6.27 -0.54 1.05
CA ASN A 152 -6.34 0.41 -0.06
C ASN A 152 -7.16 1.67 0.25
N GLN A 153 -7.93 1.67 1.34
CA GLN A 153 -8.63 2.87 1.82
C GLN A 153 -7.66 4.02 2.13
N VAL A 154 -6.38 3.75 2.39
CA VAL A 154 -5.35 4.80 2.49
C VAL A 154 -5.32 5.61 1.20
N VAL A 155 -5.03 4.97 0.06
CA VAL A 155 -4.89 5.68 -1.23
C VAL A 155 -6.22 6.28 -1.67
N VAL A 156 -7.33 5.56 -1.47
CA VAL A 156 -8.67 6.12 -1.76
C VAL A 156 -8.93 7.41 -0.98
N SER A 157 -8.47 7.51 0.27
CA SER A 157 -8.66 8.71 1.10
C SER A 157 -7.74 9.85 0.65
N LEU A 158 -6.48 9.56 0.31
CA LEU A 158 -5.53 10.53 -0.25
C LEU A 158 -6.05 11.12 -1.57
N LEU A 159 -6.59 10.28 -2.46
CA LEU A 159 -7.21 10.71 -3.72
C LEU A 159 -8.49 11.54 -3.51
N LYS A 160 -9.08 11.52 -2.31
CA LYS A 160 -10.19 12.37 -1.88
C LYS A 160 -9.72 13.63 -1.13
N ASN A 161 -8.43 13.98 -1.21
CA ASN A 161 -7.80 15.13 -0.55
C ASN A 161 -7.81 15.08 0.99
N HIS A 162 -7.94 13.91 1.60
CA HIS A 162 -7.69 13.80 3.04
C HIS A 162 -6.20 13.93 3.32
N THR A 163 -5.84 14.45 4.49
CA THR A 163 -4.45 14.47 4.97
C THR A 163 -3.91 13.04 5.12
N PRO A 164 -2.58 12.84 5.09
CA PRO A 164 -1.99 11.51 5.30
C PRO A 164 -2.43 10.84 6.62
N MET A 165 -2.54 11.62 7.70
CA MET A 165 -3.00 11.11 8.99
C MET A 165 -4.48 10.69 8.94
N GLU A 166 -5.34 11.49 8.32
CA GLU A 166 -6.75 11.11 8.12
C GLU A 166 -6.90 9.87 7.23
N ALA A 167 -6.07 9.73 6.19
CA ALA A 167 -6.06 8.58 5.31
C ALA A 167 -5.66 7.29 6.05
N CYS A 168 -4.62 7.34 6.89
CA CYS A 168 -4.24 6.23 7.76
C CYS A 168 -5.37 5.89 8.76
N ASN A 169 -5.97 6.90 9.39
CA ASN A 169 -7.08 6.70 10.32
C ASN A 169 -8.34 6.14 9.62
N ASN A 170 -8.62 6.55 8.38
CA ASN A 170 -9.71 6.00 7.57
C ASN A 170 -9.51 4.51 7.28
N ALA A 171 -8.29 4.09 6.92
CA ALA A 171 -7.96 2.69 6.75
C ALA A 171 -8.13 1.90 8.05
N LYS A 172 -7.63 2.42 9.18
CA LYS A 172 -7.83 1.80 10.51
C LYS A 172 -9.32 1.64 10.86
N ARG A 173 -10.15 2.64 10.54
CA ARG A 173 -11.61 2.55 10.70
C ARG A 173 -12.22 1.50 9.79
N ALA A 174 -11.76 1.38 8.54
CA ALA A 174 -12.22 0.35 7.61
C ALA A 174 -11.90 -1.06 8.14
N PHE A 175 -10.70 -1.28 8.67
CA PHE A 175 -10.35 -2.53 9.35
C PHE A 175 -11.27 -2.80 10.55
N SER A 176 -11.47 -1.81 11.43
CA SER A 176 -12.36 -1.94 12.60
C SER A 176 -13.80 -2.29 12.20
N LYS A 177 -14.31 -1.70 11.11
CA LYS A 177 -15.65 -2.02 10.58
C LYS A 177 -15.72 -3.46 10.07
N ARG A 178 -14.68 -3.95 9.39
CA ARG A 178 -14.60 -5.35 8.92
C ARG A 178 -14.51 -6.34 10.09
N ILE A 179 -13.68 -6.05 11.08
CA ILE A 179 -13.57 -6.83 12.33
C ILE A 179 -14.92 -6.91 13.04
N GLY A 180 -15.59 -5.77 13.25
CA GLY A 180 -16.90 -5.74 13.91
C GLY A 180 -17.94 -6.60 13.20
N LYS A 181 -18.01 -6.53 11.86
CA LYS A 181 -18.91 -7.37 11.07
C LYS A 181 -18.66 -8.86 11.28
N LEU A 182 -17.39 -9.30 11.22
CA LEU A 182 -17.01 -10.71 11.38
C LEU A 182 -17.31 -11.24 12.78
N LEU A 183 -17.12 -10.42 13.82
CA LEU A 183 -17.44 -10.79 15.21
C LEU A 183 -18.96 -10.94 15.45
N THR A 184 -19.78 -10.19 14.70
CA THR A 184 -21.25 -10.24 14.84
C THR A 184 -21.94 -11.26 13.93
N SER A 185 -21.28 -11.75 12.88
CA SER A 185 -21.77 -12.87 12.08
C SER A 185 -21.50 -14.19 12.79
N ASN A 186 -22.37 -15.20 12.65
CA ASN A 186 -22.09 -16.57 13.10
C ASN A 186 -20.76 -17.03 12.47
N SER A 187 -19.67 -16.95 13.24
CA SER A 187 -18.32 -17.03 12.71
C SER A 187 -17.92 -18.49 12.50
N THR A 188 -17.46 -18.79 11.29
CA THR A 188 -16.73 -20.03 10.98
C THR A 188 -15.29 -19.92 11.49
N ASP A 189 -14.55 -21.03 11.57
CA ASP A 189 -13.12 -21.03 11.97
C ASP A 189 -12.27 -20.05 11.14
N LEU A 190 -12.58 -19.92 9.85
CA LEU A 190 -11.96 -18.95 8.94
C LEU A 190 -12.19 -17.49 9.40
N GLY A 191 -13.38 -17.20 9.92
CA GLY A 191 -13.73 -15.88 10.47
C GLY A 191 -12.88 -15.53 11.70
N GLY A 192 -12.61 -16.51 12.57
CA GLY A 192 -11.75 -16.34 13.74
C GLY A 192 -10.30 -16.03 13.36
N ALA A 193 -9.73 -16.80 12.41
CA ALA A 193 -8.38 -16.54 11.89
C ALA A 193 -8.28 -15.17 11.20
N ALA A 194 -9.28 -14.81 10.39
CA ALA A 194 -9.30 -13.52 9.70
C ALA A 194 -9.33 -12.33 10.68
N VAL A 195 -10.12 -12.40 11.75
CA VAL A 195 -10.19 -11.33 12.77
C VAL A 195 -8.83 -11.06 13.40
N LYS A 196 -8.07 -12.12 13.74
CA LYS A 196 -6.72 -11.98 14.31
C LYS A 196 -5.79 -11.16 13.39
N TYR A 197 -5.75 -11.51 12.11
CA TYR A 197 -4.87 -10.83 11.15
C TYR A 197 -5.36 -9.42 10.80
N LEU A 198 -6.67 -9.18 10.74
CA LEU A 198 -7.21 -7.83 10.56
C LEU A 198 -6.86 -6.90 11.74
N ILE A 199 -6.89 -7.42 12.98
CA ILE A 199 -6.45 -6.65 14.17
C ILE A 199 -4.96 -6.34 14.05
N TRP A 200 -4.16 -7.31 13.63
CA TRP A 200 -2.71 -7.18 13.44
C TRP A 200 -2.37 -6.12 12.41
N ASP A 201 -2.92 -6.20 11.19
CA ASP A 201 -2.65 -5.25 10.11
C ASP A 201 -3.07 -3.84 10.51
N ARG A 202 -4.25 -3.70 11.13
CA ARG A 202 -4.76 -2.42 11.63
C ARG A 202 -3.80 -1.78 12.65
N HIS A 203 -3.28 -2.59 13.57
CA HIS A 203 -2.41 -2.11 14.64
C HIS A 203 -1.06 -1.66 14.09
N ASN A 204 -0.49 -2.43 13.17
CA ASN A 204 0.83 -2.18 12.60
C ASN A 204 0.85 -1.14 11.46
N LEU A 205 -0.31 -0.69 10.96
CA LEU A 205 -0.39 0.42 10.02
C LEU A 205 -0.01 1.74 10.73
N VAL A 206 1.02 2.43 10.24
CA VAL A 206 1.52 3.70 10.80
C VAL A 206 1.54 4.80 9.75
N CYS A 207 1.55 6.05 10.22
CA CYS A 207 1.75 7.24 9.40
C CYS A 207 2.87 8.08 10.02
N CYS A 208 4.06 8.02 9.43
CA CYS A 208 5.15 8.93 9.74
C CYS A 208 4.89 10.26 9.03
N LYS A 209 5.08 11.38 9.71
CA LYS A 209 4.98 12.73 9.13
C LYS A 209 6.06 13.61 9.75
N LYS A 210 6.41 14.72 9.08
CA LYS A 210 7.17 15.77 9.73
C LYS A 210 6.34 16.37 10.86
N ASP A 211 6.95 16.53 12.03
CA ASP A 211 6.43 17.43 13.03
C ASP A 211 6.53 18.86 12.46
N GLY A 212 5.38 19.53 12.42
CA GLY A 212 5.26 20.89 11.90
C GLY A 212 5.72 21.93 12.89
#